data_AF-A0A1H9I2T2-F1
#
_entry.id   AF-A0A1H9I2T2-F1
#
_cell.length_a   1.000
_cell.length_b   1.000
_cell.length_c   1.000
_cell.angle_alpha   90.00
_cell.angle_beta   90.00
_cell.angle_gamma   90.00
#
_symmetry.space_group_name_H-M   'P 1'
#
loop_
_entity.id
_entity.type
_entity.pdbx_description
1 polymer ?
#
loop_
_entity_poly.entity_id
_entity_poly.type
_entity_poly.pdbx_seq_one_letter_code
_entity_poly.pdbx_strand_id
1 'polypeptide(L)'
;MSEKVKFSFDVRGYLVPEGENESDINSIKEGFVDPFDNHSTRKELFKGHVRYNEDLKDLLENQSYEQWIDGSFISQKVNPKDIDLVSFIDYNLVDKLERDLEKFIKSAGRSNYGVDGYVVRIYPKGHPHFVRTKSDKIYWRHWFSTTKPDQKKRRYGKGFVKIKF
;
A
#
# COMPACT_ATOMS: atom_id res chain seq x y z
N MET A 1 0.36 12.52 22.28
CA MET A 1 -0.91 12.27 21.59
C MET A 1 -0.68 12.60 20.13
N SER A 2 -0.54 11.59 19.27
CA SER A 2 -0.51 11.79 17.83
C SER A 2 -1.88 12.30 17.38
N GLU A 3 -1.89 13.31 16.53
CA GLU A 3 -3.10 13.87 15.94
C GLU A 3 -3.77 12.77 15.10
N LYS A 4 -5.04 12.47 15.37
CA LYS A 4 -5.77 11.40 14.67
C LYS A 4 -5.95 11.78 13.20
N VAL A 5 -5.42 10.98 12.29
CA VAL A 5 -5.66 11.16 10.86
C VAL A 5 -7.11 10.78 10.57
N LYS A 6 -7.96 11.77 10.26
CA LYS A 6 -9.35 11.55 9.85
C LYS A 6 -9.42 11.39 8.34
N PHE A 7 -9.60 10.16 7.87
CA PHE A 7 -9.85 9.92 6.45
C PHE A 7 -11.24 10.41 6.04
N SER A 8 -11.32 10.99 4.84
CA SER A 8 -12.56 11.49 4.24
C SER A 8 -12.74 10.85 2.86
N PHE A 9 -13.99 10.81 2.38
CA PHE A 9 -14.31 10.16 1.11
C PHE A 9 -15.17 11.06 0.22
N ASP A 10 -14.99 10.95 -1.10
CA ASP A 10 -15.88 11.58 -2.07
C ASP A 10 -17.21 10.84 -2.18
N VAL A 11 -18.13 11.38 -2.99
CA VAL A 11 -19.46 10.76 -3.24
C VAL A 11 -19.39 9.38 -3.90
N ARG A 12 -18.23 8.95 -4.39
CA ARG A 12 -17.98 7.62 -4.97
C ARG A 12 -17.31 6.67 -3.99
N GLY A 13 -17.04 7.13 -2.77
CA GLY A 13 -16.39 6.35 -1.71
C GLY A 13 -14.88 6.23 -1.87
N TYR A 14 -14.24 7.10 -2.67
CA TYR A 14 -12.79 7.16 -2.81
C TYR A 14 -12.17 8.11 -1.78
N LEU A 15 -10.99 7.76 -1.29
CA LEU A 15 -10.24 8.56 -0.32
C LEU A 15 -9.97 9.96 -0.88
N VAL A 16 -10.14 10.98 -0.04
CA VAL A 16 -9.74 12.37 -0.31
C VAL A 16 -8.91 12.94 0.85
N PRO A 17 -7.97 13.87 0.60
CA PRO A 17 -7.62 14.46 -0.70
C PRO A 17 -7.02 13.47 -1.70
N GLU A 18 -7.13 13.82 -2.99
CA GLU A 18 -6.50 13.04 -4.07
C GLU A 18 -4.98 13.03 -3.91
N GLY A 19 -4.34 11.94 -4.34
CA GLY A 19 -2.89 11.78 -4.22
C GLY A 19 -2.45 11.14 -2.90
N GLU A 20 -1.27 11.53 -2.45
CA GLU A 20 -0.57 10.90 -1.33
C GLU A 20 -1.12 11.42 0.01
N ASN A 21 -1.56 10.51 0.88
CA ASN A 21 -1.99 10.81 2.25
C ASN A 21 -1.06 10.10 3.23
N GLU A 22 -0.22 10.85 3.94
CA GLU A 22 0.67 10.27 4.96
C GLU A 22 -0.13 9.81 6.19
N SER A 23 0.23 8.64 6.73
CA SER A 23 -0.46 8.01 7.86
C SER A 23 0.47 7.02 8.59
N ASP A 24 -0.04 6.41 9.64
CA ASP A 24 0.54 5.26 10.32
C ASP A 24 -0.41 4.04 10.33
N ILE A 25 0.08 2.91 10.82
CA ILE A 25 -0.64 1.64 10.88
C ILE A 25 -1.87 1.67 11.81
N ASN A 26 -1.81 2.46 12.89
CA ASN A 26 -2.91 2.58 13.85
C ASN A 26 -4.06 3.37 13.23
N SER A 27 -3.73 4.48 12.56
CA SER A 27 -4.67 5.29 11.81
C SER A 27 -5.36 4.46 10.72
N ILE A 28 -4.62 3.61 9.99
CA ILE A 28 -5.20 2.68 9.01
C ILE A 28 -6.24 1.76 9.65
N LYS A 29 -5.95 1.19 10.83
CA LYS A 29 -6.90 0.35 11.55
C LYS A 29 -8.14 1.14 11.97
N GLU A 30 -7.95 2.28 12.61
CA GLU A 30 -9.03 3.15 13.09
C GLU A 30 -9.92 3.67 11.95
N GLY A 31 -9.33 3.90 10.77
CA GLY A 31 -10.01 4.49 9.62
C GLY A 31 -10.66 3.49 8.67
N PHE A 32 -10.03 2.34 8.47
CA PHE A 32 -10.42 1.39 7.42
C PHE A 32 -10.81 0.01 7.96
N VAL A 33 -10.75 -0.22 9.27
CA VAL A 33 -11.09 -1.53 9.87
C VAL A 33 -12.15 -1.37 10.94
N ASP A 34 -11.87 -0.57 11.96
CA ASP A 34 -12.72 -0.43 13.15
C ASP A 34 -14.14 0.11 12.86
N PRO A 35 -14.37 1.00 11.87
CA PRO A 35 -15.71 1.47 11.55
C PRO A 35 -16.60 0.44 10.84
N PHE A 36 -16.05 -0.71 10.42
CA PHE A 36 -16.76 -1.73 9.66
C PHE A 36 -17.19 -2.89 10.56
N ASP A 37 -18.27 -3.55 10.14
CA ASP A 37 -18.84 -4.69 10.85
C ASP A 37 -17.83 -5.84 11.07
N ASN A 38 -18.05 -6.62 12.13
CA ASN A 38 -17.20 -7.76 12.49
C ASN A 38 -17.12 -8.84 11.39
N HIS A 39 -18.15 -8.97 10.56
CA HIS A 39 -18.20 -9.91 9.43
C HIS A 39 -17.53 -9.36 8.15
N SER A 40 -17.03 -8.12 8.17
CA SER A 40 -16.26 -7.58 7.05
C SER A 40 -14.93 -8.31 6.88
N THR A 41 -14.53 -8.53 5.63
CA THR A 41 -13.20 -9.09 5.28
C THR A 41 -12.03 -8.20 5.75
N ARG A 42 -12.29 -6.94 6.10
CA ARG A 42 -11.27 -5.95 6.48
C ARG A 42 -10.42 -6.36 7.67
N LYS A 43 -11.00 -7.04 8.66
CA LYS A 43 -10.28 -7.47 9.87
C LYS A 43 -9.24 -8.52 9.57
N GLU A 44 -9.62 -9.54 8.80
CA GLU A 44 -8.69 -10.59 8.39
C GLU A 44 -7.62 -10.07 7.44
N LEU A 45 -7.99 -9.19 6.50
CA LEU A 45 -7.03 -8.53 5.62
C LEU A 45 -6.04 -7.66 6.42
N PHE A 46 -6.51 -6.90 7.40
CA PHE A 46 -5.63 -6.08 8.24
C PHE A 46 -4.70 -6.95 9.10
N LYS A 47 -5.20 -8.04 9.68
CA LYS A 47 -4.38 -9.02 10.40
C LYS A 47 -3.31 -9.63 9.50
N GLY A 48 -3.67 -9.96 8.26
CA GLY A 48 -2.74 -10.42 7.23
C GLY A 48 -1.68 -9.38 6.89
N HIS A 49 -2.06 -8.10 6.79
CA HIS A 49 -1.15 -6.98 6.57
C HIS A 49 -0.21 -6.72 7.75
N VAL A 50 -0.67 -6.88 8.99
CA VAL A 50 0.22 -6.80 10.17
C VAL A 50 1.29 -7.89 10.08
N ARG A 51 0.89 -9.15 9.85
CA ARG A 51 1.83 -10.27 9.69
C ARG A 51 2.78 -10.07 8.50
N TYR A 52 2.26 -9.56 7.38
CA TYR A 52 3.06 -9.21 6.20
C TYR A 52 4.21 -8.26 6.59
N ASN A 53 3.90 -7.22 7.36
CA ASN A 53 4.90 -6.21 7.72
C ASN A 53 5.87 -6.70 8.81
N GLU A 54 5.43 -7.56 9.73
CA GLU A 54 6.32 -8.26 10.67
C GLU A 54 7.32 -9.14 9.92
N ASP A 55 6.84 -10.05 9.07
CA ASP A 55 7.68 -10.94 8.28
C ASP A 55 8.63 -10.18 7.33
N LEU A 56 8.16 -9.08 6.75
CA LEU A 56 8.98 -8.25 5.85
C LEU A 56 10.04 -7.48 6.64
N LYS A 57 9.71 -6.93 7.82
CA LYS A 57 10.71 -6.27 8.69
C LYS A 57 11.81 -7.21 9.12
N ASP A 58 11.43 -8.42 9.51
CA ASP A 58 12.39 -9.46 9.90
C ASP A 58 13.29 -9.83 8.72
N LEU A 59 12.71 -10.03 7.53
CA LEU A 59 13.49 -10.32 6.32
C LEU A 59 14.45 -9.18 5.94
N LEU A 60 14.04 -7.94 6.15
CA LEU A 60 14.85 -6.74 5.86
C LEU A 60 15.80 -6.39 7.01
N GLU A 61 15.98 -7.25 8.00
CA GLU A 61 16.87 -7.01 9.15
C GLU A 61 16.56 -5.67 9.86
N ASN A 62 15.26 -5.34 9.99
CA ASN A 62 14.75 -4.08 10.53
C ASN A 62 15.19 -2.79 9.80
N GLN A 63 15.64 -2.89 8.55
CA GLN A 63 15.89 -1.72 7.72
C GLN A 63 14.57 -1.01 7.36
N SER A 64 14.60 0.32 7.36
CA SER A 64 13.41 1.13 7.08
C SER A 64 12.93 0.97 5.63
N TYR A 65 11.62 1.00 5.44
CA TYR A 65 11.00 1.02 4.11
C TYR A 65 9.72 1.84 4.09
N GLU A 66 9.27 2.20 2.89
CA GLU A 66 8.03 2.94 2.67
C GLU A 66 7.03 2.06 1.95
N GLN A 67 5.75 2.18 2.30
CA GLN A 67 4.67 1.54 1.57
C GLN A 67 3.62 2.55 1.12
N TRP A 68 3.12 2.38 -0.09
CA TRP A 68 1.87 3.00 -0.51
C TRP A 68 0.79 1.92 -0.57
N ILE A 69 -0.38 2.23 -0.03
CA ILE A 69 -1.54 1.35 0.06
C ILE A 69 -2.70 2.00 -0.67
N ASP A 70 -3.37 1.21 -1.49
CA ASP A 70 -4.45 1.67 -2.35
C ASP A 70 -5.57 0.62 -2.44
N GLY A 71 -6.49 0.83 -3.38
CA GLY A 71 -7.45 -0.16 -3.80
C GLY A 71 -8.73 -0.09 -3.00
N SER A 72 -9.43 -1.21 -2.98
CA SER A 72 -10.74 -1.25 -2.34
C SER A 72 -10.68 -1.25 -0.81
N PHE A 73 -9.53 -1.63 -0.24
CA PHE A 73 -9.32 -1.63 1.20
C PHE A 73 -9.38 -0.23 1.81
N ILE A 74 -8.80 0.79 1.16
CA ILE A 74 -8.85 2.18 1.65
C ILE A 74 -10.04 2.98 1.12
N SER A 75 -11.09 2.30 0.63
CA SER A 75 -12.32 2.90 0.13
C SER A 75 -13.51 2.63 1.07
N GLN A 76 -14.72 3.09 0.73
CA GLN A 76 -15.95 2.72 1.46
C GLN A 76 -16.50 1.33 1.13
N LYS A 77 -15.84 0.53 0.29
CA LYS A 77 -16.32 -0.83 -0.04
C LYS A 77 -16.33 -1.72 1.20
N VAL A 78 -17.49 -2.25 1.59
CA VAL A 78 -17.62 -3.05 2.84
C VAL A 78 -16.69 -4.27 2.87
N ASN A 79 -16.62 -5.03 1.75
CA ASN A 79 -15.83 -6.25 1.64
C ASN A 79 -14.77 -6.14 0.53
N PRO A 80 -13.59 -5.55 0.81
CA PRO A 80 -12.44 -5.63 -0.09
C PRO A 80 -11.96 -7.08 -0.24
N LYS A 81 -11.35 -7.39 -1.39
CA LYS A 81 -10.86 -8.74 -1.68
C LYS A 81 -9.45 -8.98 -1.15
N ASP A 82 -8.66 -7.91 -1.16
CA ASP A 82 -7.24 -7.85 -0.86
C ASP A 82 -6.85 -6.41 -0.50
N ILE A 83 -5.60 -6.24 -0.09
CA ILE A 83 -4.93 -4.95 0.08
C ILE A 83 -3.96 -4.77 -1.08
N ASP A 84 -4.18 -3.75 -1.91
CA ASP A 84 -3.24 -3.37 -2.96
C ASP A 84 -2.13 -2.52 -2.33
N LEU A 85 -0.86 -2.92 -2.42
CA LEU A 85 0.26 -2.10 -1.91
C LEU A 85 1.55 -2.24 -2.72
N VAL A 86 2.40 -1.22 -2.62
CA VAL A 86 3.77 -1.25 -3.13
C VAL A 86 4.75 -0.87 -2.03
N SER A 87 5.74 -1.73 -1.79
CA SER A 87 6.88 -1.48 -0.90
C SER A 87 8.05 -0.88 -1.69
N PHE A 88 8.60 0.22 -1.19
CA PHE A 88 9.81 0.87 -1.68
C PHE A 88 10.98 0.52 -0.78
N ILE A 89 11.89 -0.33 -1.27
CA ILE A 89 12.97 -0.95 -0.48
C ILE A 89 14.31 -0.58 -1.10
N ASP A 90 15.35 -0.39 -0.29
CA ASP A 90 16.72 -0.15 -0.76
C ASP A 90 17.13 -1.22 -1.78
N TYR A 91 17.71 -0.78 -2.90
CA TYR A 91 18.02 -1.69 -4.00
C TYR A 91 18.98 -2.81 -3.60
N ASN A 92 19.92 -2.58 -2.68
CA ASN A 92 20.86 -3.62 -2.26
C ASN A 92 20.15 -4.75 -1.52
N LEU A 93 19.14 -4.41 -0.70
CA LEU A 93 18.33 -5.40 0.00
C LEU A 93 17.48 -6.20 -0.97
N VAL A 94 16.86 -5.53 -1.95
CA VAL A 94 16.07 -6.21 -2.98
C VAL A 94 16.93 -7.17 -3.79
N ASP A 95 18.13 -6.74 -4.19
CA ASP A 95 19.04 -7.58 -4.99
C ASP A 95 19.61 -8.76 -4.17
N LYS A 96 19.84 -8.56 -2.87
CA LYS A 96 20.26 -9.63 -1.93
C LYS A 96 19.14 -10.65 -1.66
N LEU A 97 17.89 -10.20 -1.57
CA LEU A 97 16.75 -10.97 -1.05
C LEU A 97 15.70 -11.28 -2.13
N GLU A 98 16.06 -11.19 -3.41
CA GLU A 98 15.10 -11.23 -4.53
C GLU A 98 14.14 -12.44 -4.47
N ARG A 99 14.68 -13.64 -4.20
CA ARG A 99 13.88 -14.87 -4.07
C ARG A 99 13.01 -14.87 -2.81
N ASP A 100 13.54 -14.41 -1.69
CA ASP A 100 12.79 -14.38 -0.43
C ASP A 100 11.65 -13.36 -0.46
N LEU A 101 11.78 -12.31 -1.28
CA LEU A 101 10.75 -11.31 -1.51
C LEU A 101 9.57 -11.83 -2.36
N GLU A 102 9.74 -12.94 -3.09
CA GLU A 102 8.67 -13.51 -3.93
C GLU A 102 7.42 -13.88 -3.12
N LYS A 103 7.57 -14.29 -1.85
CA LYS A 103 6.44 -14.68 -0.98
C LYS A 103 5.52 -13.51 -0.62
N PHE A 104 5.96 -12.28 -0.83
CA PHE A 104 5.22 -11.05 -0.50
C PHE A 104 4.48 -10.45 -1.69
N ILE A 105 4.80 -10.83 -2.93
CA ILE A 105 4.27 -10.16 -4.11
C ILE A 105 3.16 -10.95 -4.81
N LYS A 106 2.26 -10.23 -5.48
CA LYS A 106 1.23 -10.77 -6.37
C LYS A 106 0.43 -11.92 -5.74
N SER A 107 0.36 -13.08 -6.41
CA SER A 107 -0.42 -14.23 -5.97
C SER A 107 0.05 -14.82 -4.65
N ALA A 108 1.35 -14.84 -4.39
CA ALA A 108 1.92 -15.35 -3.15
C ALA A 108 1.58 -14.42 -1.98
N GLY A 109 1.76 -13.10 -2.16
CA GLY A 109 1.31 -12.11 -1.19
C GLY A 109 -0.19 -12.24 -0.88
N ARG A 110 -1.01 -12.44 -1.93
CA ARG A 110 -2.47 -12.56 -1.80
C ARG A 110 -2.85 -13.84 -1.06
N SER A 111 -2.24 -14.98 -1.37
CA SER A 111 -2.54 -16.25 -0.69
C SER A 111 -2.06 -16.27 0.76
N ASN A 112 -0.89 -15.70 1.02
CA ASN A 112 -0.24 -15.80 2.33
C ASN A 112 -0.72 -14.71 3.29
N TYR A 113 -1.11 -13.54 2.79
CA TYR A 113 -1.39 -12.36 3.62
C TYR A 113 -2.67 -11.60 3.22
N GLY A 114 -3.32 -11.94 2.10
CA GLY A 114 -4.40 -11.11 1.56
C GLY A 114 -3.90 -9.80 0.93
N VAL A 115 -2.64 -9.75 0.52
CA VAL A 115 -1.98 -8.55 0.00
C VAL A 115 -1.60 -8.73 -1.48
N ASP A 116 -2.14 -7.91 -2.38
CA ASP A 116 -1.61 -7.78 -3.74
C ASP A 116 -0.39 -6.86 -3.73
N GLY A 117 0.74 -7.43 -3.32
CA GLY A 117 1.98 -6.71 -3.05
C GLY A 117 2.89 -6.55 -4.27
N TYR A 118 3.60 -5.44 -4.30
CA TYR A 118 4.66 -5.13 -5.27
C TYR A 118 5.89 -4.58 -4.55
N VAL A 119 7.07 -4.77 -5.13
CA VAL A 119 8.33 -4.23 -4.61
C VAL A 119 8.99 -3.34 -5.67
N VAL A 120 9.43 -2.15 -5.25
CA VAL A 120 10.18 -1.20 -6.06
C VAL A 120 11.55 -0.98 -5.42
N ARG A 121 12.59 -1.03 -6.26
CA ARG A 121 13.97 -0.74 -5.89
C ARG A 121 14.19 0.77 -5.74
N ILE A 122 14.70 1.18 -4.59
CA ILE A 122 15.10 2.55 -4.30
C ILE A 122 16.61 2.65 -4.43
N TYR A 123 17.05 3.41 -5.43
CA TYR A 123 18.44 3.81 -5.61
C TYR A 123 18.65 5.19 -4.97
N PRO A 124 19.74 5.42 -4.23
CA PRO A 124 20.01 6.72 -3.62
C PRO A 124 20.43 7.77 -4.66
N LYS A 125 20.32 9.05 -4.28
CA LYS A 125 20.82 10.17 -5.12
C LYS A 125 22.32 9.99 -5.37
N GLY A 126 22.73 10.08 -6.63
CA GLY A 126 24.12 9.84 -7.07
C GLY A 126 24.36 8.42 -7.62
N HIS A 127 23.45 7.47 -7.38
CA HIS A 127 23.53 6.16 -8.02
C HIS A 127 23.18 6.25 -9.52
N PRO A 128 23.86 5.51 -10.43
CA PRO A 128 23.60 5.54 -11.87
C PRO A 128 22.14 5.25 -12.25
N HIS A 129 21.43 4.48 -11.43
CA HIS A 129 20.03 4.11 -11.62
C HIS A 129 19.02 4.96 -10.84
N PHE A 130 19.43 6.08 -10.22
CA PHE A 130 18.52 6.96 -9.48
C PHE A 130 17.33 7.45 -10.30
N VAL A 131 17.50 7.62 -11.62
CA VAL A 131 16.41 7.98 -12.54
C VAL A 131 15.29 6.94 -12.52
N ARG A 132 15.60 5.64 -12.35
CA ARG A 132 14.59 4.57 -12.26
C ARG A 132 13.69 4.77 -11.05
N THR A 133 14.26 5.07 -9.89
CA THR A 133 13.48 5.37 -8.68
C THR A 133 12.50 6.53 -8.87
N LYS A 134 12.91 7.60 -9.57
CA LYS A 134 12.00 8.71 -9.89
C LYS A 134 10.87 8.25 -10.81
N SER A 135 11.21 7.55 -11.90
CA SER A 135 10.24 7.04 -12.86
C SER A 135 9.24 6.09 -12.21
N ASP A 136 9.70 5.16 -11.37
CA ASP A 136 8.84 4.20 -10.67
C ASP A 136 7.90 4.92 -9.69
N LYS A 137 8.40 5.89 -8.91
CA LYS A 137 7.53 6.68 -8.03
C LYS A 137 6.48 7.48 -8.80
N ILE A 138 6.82 8.06 -9.95
CA ILE A 138 5.86 8.75 -10.81
C ILE A 138 4.80 7.78 -11.35
N TYR A 139 5.24 6.62 -11.83
CA TYR A 139 4.35 5.57 -12.34
C TYR A 139 3.36 5.12 -11.25
N TRP A 140 3.85 4.74 -10.08
CA TRP A 140 3.02 4.28 -8.97
C TRP A 140 2.10 5.38 -8.46
N ARG A 141 2.56 6.64 -8.43
CA ARG A 141 1.72 7.76 -8.01
C ARG A 141 0.57 7.95 -8.99
N HIS A 142 0.84 7.94 -10.29
CA HIS A 142 -0.21 8.01 -11.30
C HIS A 142 -1.20 6.85 -11.19
N TRP A 143 -0.70 5.63 -11.00
CA TRP A 143 -1.55 4.44 -10.86
C TRP A 143 -2.43 4.54 -9.62
N PHE A 144 -1.87 4.81 -8.45
CA PHE A 144 -2.61 4.82 -7.19
C PHE A 144 -3.49 6.06 -7.00
N SER A 145 -3.18 7.18 -7.67
CA SER A 145 -4.03 8.37 -7.66
C SER A 145 -5.20 8.31 -8.63
N THR A 146 -5.35 7.24 -9.43
CA THR A 146 -6.43 7.16 -10.44
C THR A 146 -7.20 5.85 -10.38
N THR A 147 -8.51 5.91 -10.62
CA THR A 147 -9.32 4.69 -10.73
C THR A 147 -9.02 3.95 -12.03
N LYS A 148 -9.36 2.65 -12.04
CA LYS A 148 -9.52 1.93 -13.32
C LYS A 148 -10.61 2.63 -14.16
N PRO A 149 -10.51 2.59 -15.51
CA PRO A 149 -11.54 3.13 -16.37
C PRO A 149 -12.89 2.47 -16.08
N ASP A 150 -13.94 3.27 -15.98
CA ASP A 150 -15.31 2.74 -15.96
C ASP A 150 -15.74 2.26 -17.35
N GLN A 151 -16.98 1.76 -17.48
CA GLN A 151 -17.53 1.30 -18.76
C GLN A 151 -17.54 2.39 -19.85
N LYS A 152 -17.54 3.67 -19.46
CA LYS A 152 -17.47 4.83 -20.35
C LYS A 152 -16.04 5.35 -20.53
N LYS A 153 -15.03 4.56 -20.15
CA LYS A 153 -13.59 4.88 -20.17
C LYS A 153 -13.20 6.09 -19.32
N ARG A 154 -14.03 6.50 -18.37
CA ARG A 154 -13.73 7.61 -17.45
C ARG A 154 -12.86 7.13 -16.30
N ARG A 155 -11.94 7.97 -15.87
CA ARG A 155 -11.13 7.78 -14.66
C ARG A 155 -11.42 8.91 -13.69
N TYR A 156 -11.38 8.60 -12.40
CA TYR A 156 -11.53 9.58 -11.33
C TYR A 156 -10.23 9.65 -10.54
N GLY A 157 -9.90 10.84 -10.07
CA GLY A 157 -8.83 11.02 -9.10
C GLY A 157 -9.24 10.42 -7.75
N LYS A 158 -8.25 9.95 -7.00
CA LYS A 158 -8.44 9.41 -5.66
C LYS A 158 -7.16 9.51 -4.83
N GLY A 159 -7.32 9.44 -3.52
CA GLY A 159 -6.23 9.33 -2.56
C GLY A 159 -5.72 7.90 -2.44
N PHE A 160 -4.45 7.78 -2.06
CA PHE A 160 -3.83 6.57 -1.54
C PHE A 160 -3.09 6.89 -0.24
N VAL A 161 -2.82 5.87 0.57
CA VAL A 161 -2.17 6.04 1.88
C VAL A 161 -0.69 5.72 1.77
N LYS A 162 0.16 6.55 2.38
CA LYS A 162 1.60 6.30 2.50
C LYS A 162 1.96 6.10 3.96
N ILE A 163 2.69 5.03 4.24
CA ILE A 163 3.19 4.70 5.57
C ILE A 163 4.69 4.40 5.50
N LYS A 164 5.40 4.67 6.60
CA LYS A 164 6.83 4.38 6.77
C LYS A 164 7.01 3.41 7.92
N PHE A 165 7.92 2.46 7.74
CA PHE A 165 8.26 1.41 8.71
C PHE A 165 9.73 1.43 9.07
#